data_AF-A0A956HU55-F1
#
_entry.id   AF-A0A956HU55-F1
#
_cell.length_a   1.000
_cell.length_b   1.000
_cell.length_c   1.000
_cell.angle_alpha   90.00
_cell.angle_beta   90.00
_cell.angle_gamma   90.00
#
_symmetry.space_group_name_H-M   'P 1'
#
loop_
_entity.id
_entity.type
_entity.pdbx_description
1 polymer ?
#
loop_
_entity_poly.entity_id
_entity_poly.type
_entity_poly.pdbx_seq_one_letter_code
_entity_poly.pdbx_strand_id
1 'polypeptide(L)'
;IAYYAEILRSERADPEQRAEALRFLAHFIGDVHQPLHAGHAEDKGGNDIDGLRMLEFTPDKERSNLHALWDGGFVMITMTRNGWDWQTYAAELDGRITADMRARWHRGSAFDWIEESRLFAAADGYMHADGVTPIRKKDVLGEDWYQHNLPVAEQRLQQG
;
A
#
# COMPACT_ATOMS: atom_id res chain seq x y z
N ILE A 1 0.47 12.61 10.20
CA ILE A 1 -0.72 12.08 10.91
C ILE A 1 -1.08 12.89 12.16
N ALA A 2 -0.29 12.88 13.24
CA ALA A 2 -0.65 13.55 14.51
C ALA A 2 -1.02 15.04 14.36
N TYR A 3 -0.22 15.81 13.61
CA TYR A 3 -0.47 17.23 13.34
C TYR A 3 -1.88 17.50 12.78
N TYR A 4 -2.28 16.80 11.72
CA TYR A 4 -3.60 16.99 11.11
C TYR A 4 -4.75 16.47 11.98
N ALA A 5 -4.52 15.41 12.76
CA ALA A 5 -5.50 14.94 13.74
C ALA A 5 -5.78 16.00 14.81
N GLU A 6 -4.76 16.74 15.26
CA GLU A 6 -4.94 17.84 16.22
C GLU A 6 -5.73 19.02 15.63
N ILE A 7 -5.50 19.37 14.35
CA ILE A 7 -6.30 20.40 13.66
C ILE A 7 -7.79 20.00 13.64
N LEU A 8 -8.10 18.74 13.35
CA LEU A 8 -9.48 18.25 13.30
C LEU A 8 -10.16 18.21 14.68
N ARG A 9 -9.39 18.06 15.76
CA ARG A 9 -9.89 18.14 17.15
C ARG A 9 -10.06 19.56 17.66
N SER A 10 -9.35 20.52 17.07
CA SER A 10 -9.39 21.92 17.50
C SER A 10 -10.74 22.57 17.17
N GLU A 11 -11.40 23.12 18.18
CA GLU A 11 -12.58 23.99 18.02
C GLU A 11 -12.23 25.38 17.47
N ARG A 12 -10.94 25.73 17.42
CA ARG A 12 -10.44 27.02 16.92
C ARG A 12 -10.03 27.01 15.46
N ALA A 13 -9.92 25.84 14.84
CA ALA A 13 -9.56 25.72 13.43
C ALA A 13 -10.74 26.14 12.55
N ASP A 14 -10.47 26.97 11.55
CA ASP A 14 -11.51 27.36 10.60
C ASP A 14 -11.90 26.21 9.66
N PRO A 15 -13.05 26.29 8.95
CA PRO A 15 -13.50 25.22 8.08
C PRO A 15 -12.53 24.85 6.95
N GLU A 16 -11.74 25.79 6.45
CA GLU A 16 -10.78 25.55 5.35
C GLU A 16 -9.59 24.73 5.86
N GLN A 17 -9.03 25.12 7.00
CA GLN A 17 -7.98 24.36 7.69
C GLN A 17 -8.43 22.93 8.03
N ARG A 18 -9.68 22.77 8.48
CA ARG A 18 -10.25 21.44 8.77
C ARG A 18 -10.41 20.61 7.50
N ALA A 19 -10.84 21.20 6.39
CA ALA A 19 -10.97 20.50 5.12
C ALA A 19 -9.61 20.07 4.55
N GLU A 20 -8.59 20.93 4.65
CA GLU A 20 -7.21 20.59 4.31
C GLU A 20 -6.68 19.46 5.19
N ALA A 21 -6.85 19.57 6.52
CA ALA A 21 -6.39 18.55 7.45
C ALA A 21 -7.06 17.19 7.23
N LEU A 22 -8.34 17.15 6.87
CA LEU A 22 -9.03 15.91 6.54
C LEU A 22 -8.44 15.23 5.30
N ARG A 23 -8.18 15.99 4.23
CA ARG A 23 -7.57 15.47 2.99
C ARG A 23 -6.19 14.87 3.25
N PHE A 24 -5.34 15.61 3.95
CA PHE A 24 -4.00 15.12 4.31
C PHE A 24 -4.05 13.94 5.27
N LEU A 25 -4.94 13.95 6.26
CA LEU A 25 -5.05 12.84 7.19
C LEU A 25 -5.48 11.56 6.47
N ALA A 26 -6.48 11.63 5.58
CA ALA A 26 -6.90 10.48 4.77
C ALA A 26 -5.76 9.96 3.88
N HIS A 27 -5.05 10.86 3.19
CA HIS A 27 -3.91 10.51 2.35
C HIS A 27 -2.78 9.82 3.14
N PHE A 28 -2.36 10.41 4.26
CA PHE A 28 -1.27 9.86 5.07
C PHE A 28 -1.64 8.56 5.80
N ILE A 29 -2.92 8.32 6.08
CA ILE A 29 -3.39 7.02 6.59
C ILE A 29 -3.29 5.96 5.48
N GLY A 30 -3.60 6.29 4.23
CA GLY A 30 -3.34 5.38 3.11
C GLY A 30 -1.85 5.09 2.95
N ASP A 31 -1.03 6.13 2.83
CA ASP A 31 0.41 6.03 2.60
C ASP A 31 1.14 5.23 3.70
N VAL A 32 0.80 5.44 4.97
CA VAL A 32 1.49 4.71 6.07
C VAL A 32 1.23 3.21 6.01
N HIS A 33 0.17 2.76 5.34
CA HIS A 33 -0.12 1.34 5.15
C HIS A 33 0.58 0.74 3.92
N GLN A 34 1.07 1.54 2.96
CA GLN A 34 1.86 1.05 1.83
C GLN A 34 3.24 0.61 2.35
N PRO A 35 3.63 -0.69 2.26
CA PRO A 35 4.86 -1.20 2.87
C PRO A 35 6.13 -0.40 2.53
N LEU A 36 6.32 -0.05 1.27
CA LEU A 36 7.51 0.65 0.77
C LEU A 36 7.55 2.15 1.11
N HIS A 37 6.47 2.75 1.62
CA HIS A 37 6.56 4.06 2.29
C HIS A 37 7.33 3.99 3.62
N ALA A 38 7.55 2.78 4.16
CA ALA A 38 8.45 2.48 5.26
C ALA A 38 9.70 1.68 4.82
N GLY A 39 10.06 1.78 3.53
CA GLY A 39 11.19 1.07 2.92
C GLY A 39 12.57 1.71 3.19
N HIS A 40 13.58 1.22 2.48
CA HIS A 40 14.96 1.68 2.62
C HIS A 40 15.17 3.08 2.04
N ALA A 41 15.95 3.90 2.74
CA ALA A 41 16.29 5.24 2.27
C ALA A 41 17.22 5.18 1.04
N GLU A 42 18.10 4.19 0.99
CA GLU A 42 19.15 4.02 -0.03
C GLU A 42 18.57 3.72 -1.42
N ASP A 43 17.38 3.14 -1.50
CA ASP A 43 16.66 2.86 -2.75
C ASP A 43 15.39 3.71 -2.92
N LYS A 44 15.21 4.72 -2.04
CA LYS A 44 14.05 5.60 -2.00
C LYS A 44 12.73 4.81 -1.93
N GLY A 45 12.66 3.82 -1.06
CA GLY A 45 11.50 2.95 -0.91
C GLY A 45 11.23 2.10 -2.16
N GLY A 46 12.27 1.60 -2.82
CA GLY A 46 12.16 0.76 -4.02
C GLY A 46 12.00 1.54 -5.34
N ASN A 47 11.99 2.88 -5.31
CA ASN A 47 11.96 3.68 -6.53
C ASN A 47 13.22 3.47 -7.39
N ASP A 48 14.38 3.27 -6.76
CA ASP A 48 15.64 3.00 -7.46
C ASP A 48 15.79 1.51 -7.86
N ILE A 49 14.84 0.63 -7.48
CA ILE A 49 14.74 -0.74 -7.99
C ILE A 49 13.87 -0.70 -9.25
N ASP A 50 14.48 -0.22 -10.33
CA ASP A 50 13.84 0.10 -11.60
C ASP A 50 14.00 -1.01 -12.65
N GLY A 51 13.35 -0.77 -13.79
CA GLY A 51 13.51 -1.62 -14.95
C GLY A 51 12.65 -2.89 -14.91
N LEU A 52 11.82 -3.05 -13.88
CA LEU A 52 11.02 -4.24 -13.60
C LEU A 52 9.95 -4.47 -14.65
N ARG A 53 9.61 -5.74 -14.87
CA ARG A 53 8.49 -6.17 -15.73
C ARG A 53 7.50 -6.96 -14.89
N MET A 54 6.23 -6.58 -14.97
CA MET A 54 5.11 -7.33 -14.41
C MET A 54 4.08 -7.47 -15.53
N LEU A 55 3.73 -8.71 -15.91
CA LEU A 55 3.02 -9.04 -17.16
C LEU A 55 1.84 -8.11 -17.47
N GLU A 56 1.00 -7.83 -16.47
CA GLU A 56 -0.21 -7.01 -16.60
C GLU A 56 -0.01 -5.58 -16.06
N PHE A 57 1.02 -5.40 -15.23
CA PHE A 57 1.67 -4.16 -14.81
C PHE A 57 2.01 -3.24 -16.00
N THR A 58 2.79 -3.87 -16.87
CA THR A 58 3.61 -3.24 -17.89
C THR A 58 3.47 -4.02 -19.21
N PRO A 59 2.28 -4.05 -19.82
CA PRO A 59 1.97 -4.94 -20.95
C PRO A 59 2.78 -4.60 -22.22
N ASP A 60 3.12 -3.33 -22.45
CA ASP A 60 3.76 -2.85 -23.70
C ASP A 60 5.30 -2.80 -23.66
N LYS A 61 5.93 -3.69 -22.88
CA LYS A 61 7.38 -3.68 -22.59
C LYS A 61 7.86 -2.43 -21.85
N GLU A 62 6.95 -1.60 -21.37
CA GLU A 62 7.27 -0.53 -20.43
C GLU A 62 7.92 -1.14 -19.19
N ARG A 63 8.77 -0.34 -18.52
CA ARG A 63 9.47 -0.77 -17.32
C ARG A 63 8.98 0.10 -16.18
N SER A 64 8.63 -0.51 -15.06
CA SER A 64 8.28 0.21 -13.84
C SER A 64 9.43 0.13 -12.83
N ASN A 65 9.20 0.69 -11.65
CA ASN A 65 10.01 0.45 -10.46
C ASN A 65 9.19 -0.29 -9.40
N LEU A 66 9.86 -0.84 -8.39
CA LEU A 66 9.23 -1.64 -7.35
C LEU A 66 8.18 -0.83 -6.56
N HIS A 67 8.46 0.43 -6.25
CA HIS A 67 7.55 1.31 -5.52
C HIS A 67 6.20 1.46 -6.24
N ALA A 68 6.23 1.78 -7.54
CA ALA A 68 5.03 1.96 -8.35
C ALA A 68 4.18 0.67 -8.47
N LEU A 69 4.81 -0.51 -8.41
CA LEU A 69 4.08 -1.78 -8.37
C LEU A 69 3.30 -1.94 -7.06
N TRP A 70 3.85 -1.49 -5.93
CA TRP A 70 3.17 -1.48 -4.64
C TRP A 70 2.13 -0.36 -4.51
N ASP A 71 2.37 0.82 -5.10
CA ASP A 71 1.42 1.95 -5.07
C ASP A 71 0.10 1.63 -5.78
N GLY A 72 0.13 0.89 -6.88
CA GLY A 72 -1.07 0.67 -7.69
C GLY A 72 -1.08 -0.60 -8.54
N GLY A 73 0.02 -1.34 -8.61
CA GLY A 73 0.14 -2.54 -9.43
C GLY A 73 -0.89 -3.60 -9.09
N PHE A 74 -0.99 -3.96 -7.81
CA PHE A 74 -1.97 -4.93 -7.33
C PHE A 74 -3.40 -4.51 -7.64
N VAL A 75 -3.75 -3.26 -7.31
CA VAL A 75 -5.11 -2.72 -7.49
C VAL A 75 -5.50 -2.71 -8.96
N MET A 76 -4.63 -2.20 -9.84
CA MET A 76 -4.88 -2.12 -11.28
C MET A 76 -5.07 -3.51 -11.90
N ILE A 77 -4.21 -4.46 -11.54
CA ILE A 77 -4.28 -5.84 -12.04
C ILE A 77 -5.56 -6.50 -11.58
N THR A 78 -5.86 -6.46 -10.27
CA THR A 78 -7.07 -7.07 -9.70
C THR A 78 -8.34 -6.50 -10.33
N MET A 79 -8.44 -5.17 -10.45
CA MET A 79 -9.57 -4.50 -11.07
C MET A 79 -9.74 -4.90 -12.54
N THR A 80 -8.64 -4.90 -13.30
CA THR A 80 -8.66 -5.24 -14.73
C THR A 80 -9.09 -6.69 -14.96
N ARG A 81 -8.54 -7.65 -14.20
CA ARG A 81 -8.87 -9.08 -14.30
C ARG A 81 -10.34 -9.38 -14.00
N ASN A 82 -10.92 -8.66 -13.03
CA ASN A 82 -12.29 -8.88 -12.62
C ASN A 82 -13.32 -7.98 -13.35
N GLY A 83 -12.85 -7.02 -14.16
CA GLY A 83 -13.72 -6.01 -14.77
C GLY A 83 -14.39 -5.10 -13.74
N TRP A 84 -13.72 -4.81 -12.63
CA TRP A 84 -14.22 -4.01 -11.53
C TRP A 84 -13.79 -2.54 -11.65
N ASP A 85 -14.64 -1.63 -11.19
CA ASP A 85 -14.24 -0.27 -10.84
C ASP A 85 -13.73 -0.21 -9.38
N TRP A 86 -13.19 0.94 -8.99
CA TRP A 86 -12.60 1.09 -7.65
C TRP A 86 -13.65 0.99 -6.55
N GLN A 87 -14.90 1.40 -6.81
CA GLN A 87 -16.00 1.27 -5.85
C GLN A 87 -16.34 -0.19 -5.59
N THR A 88 -16.40 -1.00 -6.63
CA THR A 88 -16.68 -2.43 -6.53
C THR A 88 -15.57 -3.13 -5.76
N TYR A 89 -14.31 -2.81 -6.06
CA TYR A 89 -13.20 -3.43 -5.34
C TYR A 89 -13.15 -2.99 -3.87
N ALA A 90 -13.39 -1.72 -3.58
CA ALA A 90 -13.47 -1.22 -2.20
C ALA A 90 -14.62 -1.88 -1.42
N ALA A 91 -15.80 -2.04 -2.04
CA ALA A 91 -16.94 -2.72 -1.41
C ALA A 91 -16.66 -4.20 -1.15
N GLU A 92 -15.97 -4.86 -2.08
CA GLU A 92 -15.53 -6.24 -1.93
C GLU A 92 -14.53 -6.39 -0.77
N LEU A 93 -13.54 -5.50 -0.66
CA LEU A 93 -12.58 -5.51 0.44
C LEU A 93 -13.25 -5.20 1.80
N ASP A 94 -14.14 -4.21 1.86
CA ASP A 94 -14.88 -3.86 3.09
C ASP A 94 -15.78 -5.01 3.55
N GLY A 95 -16.43 -5.72 2.61
CA GLY A 95 -17.27 -6.89 2.90
C GLY A 95 -16.52 -8.06 3.55
N ARG A 96 -15.19 -8.13 3.38
CA ARG A 96 -14.32 -9.15 4.01
C ARG A 96 -13.86 -8.76 5.43
N ILE A 97 -14.08 -7.51 5.87
CA ILE A 97 -13.64 -7.04 7.19
C ILE A 97 -14.55 -7.61 8.29
N THR A 98 -14.02 -8.55 9.07
CA THR A 98 -14.74 -9.12 10.22
C THR A 98 -14.72 -8.20 11.44
N ALA A 99 -15.63 -8.43 12.40
CA ALA A 99 -15.65 -7.70 13.67
C ALA A 99 -14.33 -7.85 14.45
N ASP A 100 -13.72 -9.04 14.42
CA ASP A 100 -12.44 -9.30 15.10
C ASP A 100 -11.27 -8.58 14.44
N MET A 101 -11.26 -8.47 13.10
CA MET A 101 -10.27 -7.68 12.36
C MET A 101 -10.40 -6.20 12.73
N ARG A 102 -11.62 -5.66 12.67
CA ARG A 102 -11.91 -4.27 13.03
C ARG A 102 -11.49 -3.96 14.48
N ALA A 103 -11.85 -4.81 15.43
CA ALA A 103 -11.48 -4.64 16.83
C ALA A 103 -9.96 -4.67 17.04
N ARG A 104 -9.22 -5.47 16.26
CA ARG A 104 -7.76 -5.55 16.32
C ARG A 104 -7.10 -4.30 15.73
N TRP A 105 -7.51 -3.89 14.54
CA TRP A 105 -6.89 -2.77 13.82
C TRP A 105 -7.13 -1.42 14.49
N HIS A 106 -8.29 -1.22 15.15
CA HIS A 106 -8.57 0.02 15.90
C HIS A 106 -7.68 0.24 17.13
N ARG A 107 -6.93 -0.75 17.60
CA ARG A 107 -6.05 -0.62 18.77
C ARG A 107 -4.65 -0.10 18.43
N GLY A 108 -4.28 -0.06 17.15
CA GLY A 108 -2.96 0.38 16.71
C GLY A 108 -2.79 1.90 16.71
N SER A 109 -1.57 2.35 16.96
CA SER A 109 -1.12 3.72 16.76
C SER A 109 -0.48 3.90 15.37
N ALA A 110 -0.25 5.15 14.96
CA ALA A 110 0.50 5.43 13.74
C ALA A 110 1.92 4.83 13.73
N PHE A 111 2.52 4.63 14.91
CA PHE A 111 3.81 3.94 15.04
C PHE A 111 3.68 2.44 14.78
N ASP A 112 2.59 1.82 15.25
CA ASP A 112 2.35 0.39 14.98
C ASP A 112 2.09 0.16 13.49
N TRP A 113 1.36 1.07 12.83
CA TRP A 113 1.11 0.99 11.38
C TRP A 113 2.39 1.07 10.56
N ILE A 114 3.30 1.99 10.90
CA ILE A 114 4.56 2.14 10.14
C ILE A 114 5.53 0.98 10.41
N GLU A 115 5.55 0.45 11.63
CA GLU A 115 6.37 -0.74 11.95
C GLU A 115 5.84 -1.98 11.22
N GLU A 116 4.52 -2.15 11.14
CA GLU A 116 3.91 -3.22 10.34
C GLU A 116 4.25 -3.08 8.86
N SER A 117 4.18 -1.87 8.29
CA SER A 117 4.63 -1.59 6.92
C SER A 117 6.11 -1.93 6.71
N ARG A 118 6.98 -1.57 7.66
CA ARG A 118 8.42 -1.88 7.62
C ARG A 118 8.67 -3.40 7.62
N LEU A 119 7.90 -4.15 8.40
CA LEU A 119 7.99 -5.61 8.46
C LEU A 119 7.55 -6.24 7.14
N PHE A 120 6.41 -5.82 6.58
CA PHE A 120 5.95 -6.27 5.26
C PHE A 120 6.91 -5.86 4.14
N ALA A 121 7.52 -4.68 4.21
CA ALA A 121 8.53 -4.28 3.23
C ALA A 121 9.72 -5.26 3.22
N ALA A 122 10.20 -5.63 4.41
CA ALA A 122 11.35 -6.54 4.56
C ALA A 122 11.03 -7.99 4.17
N ALA A 123 9.84 -8.49 4.53
CA ALA A 123 9.44 -9.87 4.29
C ALA A 123 8.92 -10.10 2.86
N ASP A 124 8.18 -9.14 2.32
CA ASP A 124 7.39 -9.29 1.09
C ASP A 124 7.80 -8.25 0.04
N GLY A 125 7.85 -6.97 0.45
CA GLY A 125 8.12 -5.82 -0.41
C GLY A 125 9.37 -5.95 -1.28
N TYR A 126 10.47 -6.39 -0.68
CA TYR A 126 11.78 -6.51 -1.33
C TYR A 126 12.14 -7.92 -1.78
N MET A 127 11.25 -8.91 -1.63
CA MET A 127 11.53 -10.32 -1.90
C MET A 127 10.70 -10.87 -3.07
N HIS A 128 11.27 -11.84 -3.79
CA HIS A 128 10.52 -12.69 -4.71
C HIS A 128 9.56 -13.62 -3.93
N ALA A 129 8.69 -14.33 -4.65
CA ALA A 129 7.66 -15.20 -4.04
C ALA A 129 8.20 -16.35 -3.16
N ASP A 130 9.51 -16.63 -3.25
CA ASP A 130 10.18 -17.60 -2.37
C ASP A 130 10.49 -17.05 -0.97
N GLY A 131 10.26 -15.75 -0.74
CA GLY A 131 10.50 -15.05 0.52
C GLY A 131 11.98 -14.92 0.91
N VAL A 132 12.91 -15.28 0.01
CA VAL A 132 14.35 -15.31 0.31
C VAL A 132 15.22 -14.66 -0.75
N THR A 133 14.78 -14.63 -2.01
CA THR A 133 15.52 -14.02 -3.11
C THR A 133 15.16 -12.54 -3.21
N PRO A 134 16.10 -11.60 -3.00
CA PRO A 134 15.79 -10.17 -3.09
C PRO A 134 15.52 -9.74 -4.53
N ILE A 135 14.54 -8.85 -4.73
CA ILE A 135 14.23 -8.25 -6.03
C ILE A 135 15.36 -7.31 -6.44
N ARG A 136 15.80 -7.43 -7.69
CA ARG A 136 16.83 -6.60 -8.31
C ARG A 136 16.29 -5.85 -9.52
N LYS A 137 17.02 -4.81 -9.92
CA LYS A 137 16.70 -4.04 -11.13
C LYS A 137 16.57 -4.99 -12.32
N LYS A 138 15.56 -4.74 -13.17
CA LYS A 138 15.26 -5.51 -14.38
C LYS A 138 14.75 -6.94 -14.17
N ASP A 139 14.48 -7.35 -12.92
CA ASP A 139 13.81 -8.61 -12.66
C ASP A 139 12.41 -8.64 -13.28
N VAL A 140 11.92 -9.86 -13.47
CA VAL A 140 10.55 -10.14 -13.92
C VAL A 140 9.78 -10.65 -12.71
N LEU A 141 8.70 -9.96 -12.36
CA LEU A 141 7.78 -10.37 -11.31
C LEU A 141 6.56 -11.02 -11.96
N GLY A 142 6.42 -12.32 -11.70
CA GLY A 142 5.42 -13.18 -12.33
C GLY A 142 4.11 -13.27 -11.55
N GLU A 143 3.28 -14.20 -12.00
CA GLU A 143 2.00 -14.53 -11.33
C GLU A 143 2.22 -14.99 -9.89
N ASP A 144 3.29 -15.74 -9.64
CA ASP A 144 3.68 -16.22 -8.31
C ASP A 144 3.91 -15.05 -7.34
N TRP A 145 4.63 -14.03 -7.77
CA TRP A 145 4.87 -12.83 -6.96
C TRP A 145 3.58 -12.07 -6.70
N TYR A 146 2.73 -11.89 -7.71
CA TYR A 146 1.43 -11.24 -7.55
C TYR A 146 0.55 -12.00 -6.54
N GLN A 147 0.38 -13.32 -6.69
CA GLN A 147 -0.46 -14.13 -5.82
C GLN A 147 0.07 -14.21 -4.39
N HIS A 148 1.40 -14.24 -4.22
CA HIS A 148 2.03 -14.24 -2.91
C HIS A 148 1.76 -12.93 -2.15
N ASN A 149 1.88 -11.79 -2.84
CA ASN A 149 1.84 -10.47 -2.21
C ASN A 149 0.44 -9.84 -2.20
N LEU A 150 -0.50 -10.29 -3.03
CA LEU A 150 -1.86 -9.75 -3.10
C LEU A 150 -2.57 -9.75 -1.72
N PRO A 151 -2.53 -10.84 -0.92
CA PRO A 151 -3.13 -10.83 0.41
C PRO A 151 -2.56 -9.75 1.34
N VAL A 152 -1.25 -9.46 1.23
CA VAL A 152 -0.61 -8.37 1.99
C VAL A 152 -1.14 -7.03 1.49
N ALA A 153 -1.11 -6.78 0.18
CA ALA A 153 -1.62 -5.53 -0.39
C ALA A 153 -3.09 -5.27 -0.02
N GLU A 154 -3.95 -6.28 -0.11
CA GLU A 154 -5.36 -6.17 0.28
C GLU A 154 -5.54 -5.94 1.78
N GLN A 155 -4.77 -6.63 2.63
CA GLN A 155 -4.80 -6.39 4.08
C GLN A 155 -4.43 -4.93 4.39
N ARG A 156 -3.38 -4.39 3.75
CA ARG A 156 -2.96 -3.00 3.97
C ARG A 156 -4.01 -2.00 3.50
N LEU A 157 -4.69 -2.25 2.38
CA LEU A 157 -5.83 -1.45 1.90
C LEU A 157 -7.02 -1.49 2.85
N GLN A 158 -7.27 -2.60 3.55
CA GLN A 158 -8.36 -2.72 4.52
C GLN A 158 -8.04 -2.07 5.88
N GLN A 159 -6.75 -1.93 6.22
CA GLN A 159 -6.30 -1.33 7.47
C GLN A 159 -6.26 0.21 7.42
N GLY A 160 -6.00 0.79 6.24
CA GLY A 160 -6.03 2.24 5.99
C GLY A 160 -7.43 2.80 5.78
#